data_AF-A0A642V060-F1
#
_entry.id   AF-A0A642V060-F1
#
_cell.length_a   1.000
_cell.length_b   1.000
_cell.length_c   1.000
_cell.angle_alpha   90.00
_cell.angle_beta   90.00
_cell.angle_gamma   90.00
#
_symmetry.space_group_name_H-M   'P 1'
#
loop_
_entity.id
_entity.type
_entity.pdbx_description
1 polymer ?
#
loop_
_entity_poly.entity_id
_entity_poly.type
_entity_poly.pdbx_seq_one_letter_code
_entity_poly.pdbx_strand_id
1 'polypeptide(L)'
;MEKVNATLQRDYSKAIDLHVEASNKFEEAKVLTVNEEAQRTLDILAKQHLARSKFLSEQKNSIAMSEEKGSRGTTRPAQSDDLAGSLASARGIPESKRNQVNRQSSGGSTTSTPSKRGTDDDPIYKFYSTVNAVYSKSYQSALSKEETSSREQSSKYPIGSMSSAGTSESFYVVPNTSSLTYEELITENASLRQLINKTSIQLQAHEIASRKQKDAIKNGLIQLKNELTAKENARNKEHDAELEKLKGENDKLKIQIGRLKSRWDELKESARKRREDESTTEDT
;
A
#
# COMPACT_ATOMS: atom_id res chain seq x y z
N MET A 1 17.41 10.60 -25.32
CA MET A 1 16.41 10.74 -24.24
C MET A 1 14.99 10.91 -24.75
N GLU A 2 14.76 11.44 -25.97
CA GLU A 2 13.41 11.61 -26.54
C GLU A 2 12.53 10.35 -26.62
N LYS A 3 13.11 9.17 -26.88
CA LYS A 3 12.33 7.92 -27.01
C LYS A 3 11.60 7.51 -25.72
N VAL A 4 12.10 7.89 -24.54
CA VAL A 4 11.50 7.54 -23.24
C VAL A 4 10.30 8.43 -22.91
N ASN A 5 10.33 9.71 -23.31
CA ASN A 5 9.19 10.62 -23.12
C ASN A 5 8.00 10.25 -24.01
N ALA A 6 8.27 9.79 -25.24
CA ALA A 6 7.22 9.36 -26.17
C ALA A 6 6.45 8.13 -25.70
N THR A 7 7.12 7.17 -25.03
CA THR A 7 6.44 6.00 -24.42
C THR A 7 5.59 6.41 -23.23
N LEU A 8 6.13 7.29 -22.37
CA LEU A 8 5.42 7.74 -21.16
C LEU A 8 4.11 8.47 -21.50
N GLN A 9 4.12 9.37 -22.50
CA GLN A 9 2.91 10.09 -22.91
C GLN A 9 1.82 9.18 -23.51
N ARG A 10 2.22 8.12 -24.23
CA ARG A 10 1.28 7.11 -24.74
C ARG A 10 0.64 6.32 -23.60
N ASP A 11 1.42 5.93 -22.61
CA ASP A 11 0.92 5.18 -21.45
C ASP A 11 -0.08 6.00 -20.64
N TYR A 12 0.18 7.30 -20.44
CA TYR A 12 -0.78 8.20 -19.78
C TYR A 12 -2.08 8.37 -20.55
N SER A 13 -2.01 8.52 -21.88
CA SER A 13 -3.21 8.67 -22.71
C SER A 13 -4.08 7.41 -22.64
N LYS A 14 -3.45 6.22 -22.74
CA LYS A 14 -4.14 4.95 -22.57
C LYS A 14 -4.74 4.78 -21.16
N ALA A 15 -4.04 5.22 -20.12
CA ALA A 15 -4.55 5.16 -18.75
C ALA A 15 -5.78 6.06 -18.53
N ILE A 16 -5.78 7.25 -19.14
CA ILE A 16 -6.94 8.16 -19.14
C ILE A 16 -8.14 7.47 -19.79
N ASP A 17 -7.96 6.89 -20.98
CA ASP A 17 -9.04 6.22 -21.72
C ASP A 17 -9.63 5.05 -20.93
N LEU A 18 -8.78 4.23 -20.29
CA LEU A 18 -9.23 3.11 -19.46
C LEU A 18 -10.02 3.57 -18.22
N HIS A 19 -9.67 4.71 -17.62
CA HIS A 19 -10.44 5.26 -16.50
C HIS A 19 -11.80 5.83 -16.95
N VAL A 20 -11.87 6.43 -18.14
CA VAL A 20 -13.15 6.85 -18.73
C VAL A 20 -14.02 5.65 -19.04
N GLU A 21 -13.47 4.61 -19.69
CA GLU A 21 -14.20 3.37 -20.00
C GLU A 21 -14.73 2.68 -18.74
N ALA A 22 -13.90 2.58 -17.69
CA ALA A 22 -14.32 2.02 -16.41
C ALA A 22 -15.46 2.82 -15.77
N SER A 23 -15.39 4.15 -15.81
CA SER A 23 -16.45 5.04 -15.31
C SER A 23 -17.79 4.76 -16.02
N ASN A 24 -17.77 4.69 -17.36
CA ASN A 24 -18.95 4.41 -18.18
C ASN A 24 -19.55 3.03 -17.86
N LYS A 25 -18.72 1.99 -17.69
CA LYS A 25 -19.20 0.64 -17.33
C LYS A 25 -19.87 0.61 -15.95
N PHE A 26 -19.40 1.41 -14.99
CA PHE A 26 -20.07 1.53 -13.69
C PHE A 26 -21.41 2.25 -13.80
N GLU A 27 -21.55 3.25 -14.68
CA GLU A 27 -22.83 3.89 -14.96
C GLU A 27 -23.82 2.94 -15.65
N GLU A 28 -23.36 2.14 -16.62
CA GLU A 28 -24.18 1.11 -17.26
C GLU A 28 -24.64 0.06 -16.24
N ALA A 29 -23.73 -0.45 -15.40
CA ALA A 29 -24.06 -1.39 -14.33
C ALA A 29 -25.06 -0.80 -13.33
N LYS A 30 -24.94 0.50 -13.01
CA LYS A 30 -25.87 1.20 -12.11
C LYS A 30 -27.30 1.18 -12.66
N VAL A 31 -27.50 1.32 -13.97
CA VAL A 31 -28.82 1.25 -14.62
C VAL A 31 -29.42 -0.16 -14.55
N LEU A 32 -28.58 -1.20 -14.64
CA LEU A 32 -29.02 -2.60 -14.60
C LEU A 32 -29.31 -3.11 -13.17
N THR A 33 -28.83 -2.41 -12.14
CA THR A 33 -28.90 -2.89 -10.76
C THR A 33 -30.15 -2.33 -10.06
N VAL A 34 -30.93 -3.20 -9.42
CA VAL A 34 -32.17 -2.82 -8.71
C VAL A 34 -31.92 -2.39 -7.26
N ASN A 35 -30.83 -2.86 -6.65
CA ASN A 35 -30.51 -2.56 -5.24
C ASN A 35 -29.96 -1.12 -5.08
N GLU A 36 -30.62 -0.29 -4.28
CA GLU A 36 -30.23 1.11 -4.02
C GLU A 36 -28.83 1.27 -3.42
N GLU A 37 -28.41 0.37 -2.52
CA GLU A 37 -27.07 0.46 -1.90
C GLU A 37 -25.97 0.15 -2.91
N ALA A 38 -26.22 -0.82 -3.79
CA ALA A 38 -25.33 -1.14 -4.89
C ALA A 38 -25.24 0.03 -5.88
N GLN A 39 -26.37 0.68 -6.21
CA GLN A 39 -26.38 1.88 -7.06
C GLN A 39 -25.55 3.03 -6.47
N ARG A 40 -25.65 3.29 -5.16
CA ARG A 40 -24.83 4.32 -4.48
C ARG A 40 -23.34 4.00 -4.57
N THR A 41 -22.98 2.73 -4.39
CA THR A 41 -21.58 2.29 -4.47
C THR A 41 -21.03 2.44 -5.90
N LEU A 42 -21.79 2.00 -6.91
CA LEU A 42 -21.43 2.15 -8.32
C LEU A 42 -21.30 3.63 -8.73
N ASP A 43 -22.15 4.51 -8.20
CA ASP A 43 -22.08 5.96 -8.43
C ASP A 43 -20.78 6.57 -7.87
N ILE A 44 -20.37 6.16 -6.67
CA ILE A 44 -19.10 6.60 -6.06
C ILE A 44 -17.91 6.12 -6.90
N LEU A 45 -17.91 4.86 -7.34
CA LEU A 45 -16.84 4.30 -8.16
C LEU A 45 -16.74 5.01 -9.52
N ALA A 46 -17.87 5.25 -10.19
CA ALA A 46 -17.91 5.99 -11.44
C ALA A 46 -17.27 7.38 -11.29
N LYS A 47 -17.67 8.13 -10.25
CA LYS A 47 -17.13 9.47 -9.94
C LYS A 47 -15.63 9.44 -9.62
N GLN A 48 -15.17 8.45 -8.88
CA GLN A 48 -13.75 8.31 -8.55
C GLN A 48 -12.89 8.07 -9.80
N HIS A 49 -13.33 7.21 -10.72
CA HIS A 49 -12.63 6.98 -11.98
C HIS A 49 -12.62 8.21 -12.88
N LEU A 50 -13.72 8.95 -12.95
CA LEU A 50 -13.79 10.21 -13.67
C LEU A 50 -12.82 11.25 -13.08
N ALA A 51 -12.75 11.37 -11.75
CA ALA A 51 -11.82 12.29 -11.09
C ALA A 51 -10.35 11.92 -11.36
N ARG A 52 -10.00 10.63 -11.36
CA ARG A 52 -8.65 10.17 -11.71
C ARG A 52 -8.28 10.46 -13.17
N SER A 53 -9.22 10.26 -14.09
CA SER A 53 -9.03 10.62 -15.50
C SER A 53 -8.74 12.11 -15.66
N LYS A 54 -9.51 12.99 -14.99
CA LYS A 54 -9.26 14.44 -14.97
C LYS A 54 -7.90 14.80 -14.36
N PHE A 55 -7.54 14.18 -13.24
CA PHE A 55 -6.24 14.43 -12.61
C PHE A 55 -5.07 14.07 -13.54
N LEU A 56 -5.14 12.93 -14.23
CA LEU A 56 -4.11 12.51 -15.18
C LEU A 56 -4.04 13.43 -16.41
N SER A 57 -5.17 13.98 -16.87
CA SER A 57 -5.18 14.94 -17.97
C SER A 57 -4.60 16.30 -17.57
N GLU A 58 -4.83 16.75 -16.35
CA GLU A 58 -4.22 17.97 -15.79
C GLU A 58 -2.71 17.83 -15.59
N GLN A 59 -2.24 16.66 -15.13
CA GLN A 59 -0.81 16.39 -14.95
C GLN A 59 -0.04 16.37 -16.28
N LYS A 60 -0.68 15.94 -17.37
CA LYS A 60 -0.13 16.06 -18.73
C LYS A 60 0.11 17.53 -19.10
N ASN A 61 -0.78 18.44 -18.68
CA ASN A 61 -0.63 19.87 -18.93
C ASN A 61 0.49 20.52 -18.09
N SER A 62 0.70 20.07 -16.85
CA SER A 62 1.78 20.62 -16.01
C SER A 62 3.18 20.19 -16.46
N ILE A 63 3.33 18.95 -16.93
CA ILE A 63 4.60 18.45 -17.48
C ILE A 63 4.94 19.17 -18.80
N ALA A 64 3.95 19.36 -19.69
CA ALA A 64 4.14 20.09 -20.94
C ALA A 64 4.57 21.55 -20.73
N MET A 65 4.07 22.22 -19.68
CA MET A 65 4.44 23.61 -19.34
C MET A 65 5.82 23.75 -18.69
N SER A 66 6.43 22.64 -18.22
CA SER A 66 7.71 22.65 -17.50
C SER A 66 8.93 22.57 -18.44
N GLU A 67 8.78 22.00 -19.64
CA GLU A 67 9.89 21.83 -20.59
C GLU A 67 10.17 23.06 -21.46
N GLU A 68 9.29 24.07 -21.51
CA GLU A 68 9.41 25.21 -22.44
C GLU A 68 10.25 26.40 -21.90
N LYS A 69 10.76 26.35 -20.65
CA LYS A 69 11.57 27.44 -20.06
C LYS A 69 13.08 27.15 -19.92
N GLY A 70 13.59 26.09 -20.56
CA GLY A 70 14.97 25.62 -20.41
C GLY A 70 16.00 26.07 -21.45
N SER A 71 15.72 27.04 -22.33
CA SER A 71 16.66 27.44 -23.40
C SER A 71 16.75 28.96 -23.61
N ARG A 72 17.54 29.62 -22.75
CA ARG A 72 18.22 30.92 -22.95
C ARG A 72 19.22 30.99 -21.79
N GLY A 73 20.51 30.81 -21.98
CA GLY A 73 21.39 31.57 -22.86
C GLY A 73 22.57 31.98 -21.98
N THR A 74 23.65 31.22 -22.08
CA THR A 74 24.88 31.37 -21.31
C THR A 74 25.69 32.56 -21.85
N THR A 75 25.79 33.66 -21.09
CA THR A 75 26.87 34.63 -21.24
C THR A 75 27.44 35.00 -19.88
N ARG A 76 28.68 34.56 -19.69
CA ARG A 76 29.63 34.81 -18.60
C ARG A 76 30.15 36.26 -18.69
N PRO A 77 30.39 36.93 -17.55
CA PRO A 77 31.78 37.26 -17.16
C PRO A 77 31.99 36.88 -15.67
N ALA A 78 32.98 36.06 -15.33
CA ALA A 78 34.34 36.46 -14.97
C ALA A 78 34.41 37.36 -13.71
N GLN A 79 35.07 36.80 -12.68
CA GLN A 79 35.65 37.44 -11.49
C GLN A 79 34.74 37.66 -10.27
N SER A 80 34.76 36.69 -9.35
CA SER A 80 35.22 36.89 -7.96
C SER A 80 35.02 35.57 -7.19
N ASP A 81 36.08 34.77 -7.12
CA ASP A 81 36.21 33.66 -6.19
C ASP A 81 36.27 34.24 -4.76
N ASP A 82 35.20 34.10 -3.97
CA ASP A 82 35.23 34.04 -2.48
C ASP A 82 33.84 34.06 -1.79
N LEU A 83 32.72 33.84 -2.50
CA LEU A 83 31.39 33.76 -1.86
C LEU A 83 30.74 32.36 -1.87
N ALA A 84 31.31 31.40 -2.61
CA ALA A 84 30.75 30.05 -2.73
C ALA A 84 31.02 29.16 -1.49
N GLY A 85 32.02 29.50 -0.67
CA GLY A 85 32.31 28.79 0.59
C GLY A 85 31.32 29.09 1.72
N SER A 86 30.64 30.23 1.71
CA SER A 86 29.77 30.65 2.83
C SER A 86 28.30 30.26 2.68
N LEU A 87 27.83 29.79 1.52
CA LEU A 87 26.44 29.36 1.34
C LEU A 87 26.22 27.85 1.56
N ALA A 88 27.30 27.05 1.62
CA ALA A 88 27.21 25.62 1.97
C ALA A 88 26.87 25.39 3.45
N SER A 89 27.06 26.39 4.33
CA SER A 89 26.76 26.32 5.75
C SER A 89 25.27 26.55 6.10
N ALA A 90 24.45 26.97 5.13
CA ALA A 90 23.02 27.28 5.34
C ALA A 90 22.06 26.12 5.01
N ARG A 91 22.58 24.92 4.67
CA ARG A 91 21.75 23.72 4.34
C ARG A 91 21.95 22.51 5.25
N GLY A 92 22.58 22.68 6.42
CA GLY A 92 22.45 21.70 7.51
C GLY A 92 22.89 20.28 7.19
N ILE A 93 24.03 20.10 6.53
CA ILE A 93 24.71 18.79 6.47
C ILE A 93 25.67 18.74 7.67
N PRO A 94 25.47 17.84 8.66
CA PRO A 94 26.40 17.74 9.78
C PRO A 94 27.73 17.15 9.28
N GLU A 95 28.77 17.95 9.40
CA GLU A 95 30.17 17.59 9.16
C GLU A 95 30.61 16.61 10.27
N SER A 96 30.36 15.32 10.05
CA SER A 96 30.71 14.29 11.02
C SER A 96 32.21 14.03 10.98
N LYS A 97 32.80 14.22 12.16
CA LYS A 97 34.23 14.16 12.44
C LYS A 97 34.85 12.86 11.94
N ARG A 98 35.82 13.03 11.05
CA ARG A 98 36.85 12.05 10.73
C ARG A 98 37.73 11.88 11.98
N ASN A 99 37.52 10.80 12.73
CA ASN A 99 38.53 10.30 13.65
C ASN A 99 38.61 8.77 13.58
N GLN A 100 39.81 8.32 13.24
CA GLN A 100 40.23 6.92 13.16
C GLN A 100 40.20 6.29 14.54
N VAL A 101 39.57 5.12 14.70
CA VAL A 101 40.10 4.04 15.52
C VAL A 101 39.82 2.69 14.85
N ASN A 102 40.94 2.10 14.45
CA ASN A 102 41.21 0.72 14.08
C ASN A 102 40.57 -0.31 15.03
N ARG A 103 39.81 -1.29 14.50
CA ARG A 103 39.76 -2.67 15.03
C ARG A 103 39.05 -3.66 14.07
N GLN A 104 39.87 -4.41 13.35
CA GLN A 104 39.82 -5.87 13.16
C GLN A 104 38.46 -6.56 12.92
N SER A 105 38.21 -6.86 11.65
CA SER A 105 38.02 -8.22 11.10
C SER A 105 37.34 -9.29 11.96
N SER A 106 36.10 -9.63 11.60
CA SER A 106 35.70 -11.03 11.37
C SER A 106 34.66 -11.08 10.25
N GLY A 107 35.02 -11.81 9.19
CA GLY A 107 34.23 -11.95 7.98
C GLY A 107 33.02 -12.86 8.20
N GLY A 108 31.84 -12.31 7.93
CA GLY A 108 30.61 -13.06 7.68
C GLY A 108 30.05 -12.58 6.36
N SER A 109 30.50 -13.21 5.26
CA SER A 109 29.98 -12.96 3.91
C SER A 109 28.55 -13.50 3.81
N THR A 110 27.57 -12.70 4.20
CA THR A 110 26.18 -12.90 3.81
C THR A 110 25.99 -12.24 2.45
N THR A 111 25.85 -13.08 1.43
CA THR A 111 25.40 -12.72 0.08
C THR A 111 24.16 -11.84 0.17
N SER A 112 24.35 -10.54 -0.05
CA SER A 112 23.31 -9.54 -0.19
C SER A 112 22.62 -9.74 -1.53
N THR A 113 21.50 -10.47 -1.49
CA THR A 113 20.52 -10.41 -2.57
C THR A 113 19.99 -8.98 -2.68
N PRO A 114 19.78 -8.45 -3.90
CA PRO A 114 19.36 -7.07 -4.11
C PRO A 114 18.00 -6.87 -3.44
N SER A 115 18.00 -6.07 -2.37
CA SER A 115 16.82 -5.71 -1.59
C SER A 115 15.80 -5.04 -2.51
N LYS A 116 14.73 -5.75 -2.83
CA LYS A 116 13.48 -5.20 -3.37
C LYS A 116 12.83 -4.30 -2.31
N ARG A 117 13.45 -3.14 -2.04
CA ARG A 117 12.81 -2.04 -1.32
C ARG A 117 11.63 -1.56 -2.16
N GLY A 118 10.41 -1.90 -1.77
CA GLY A 118 9.25 -1.28 -2.39
C GLY A 118 7.91 -1.89 -2.05
N THR A 119 7.82 -3.20 -1.81
CA THR A 119 6.52 -3.88 -1.64
C THR A 119 6.33 -4.48 -0.25
N ASP A 120 7.42 -4.86 0.43
CA ASP A 120 7.33 -5.53 1.72
C ASP A 120 7.06 -4.58 2.90
N ASP A 121 7.06 -3.26 2.70
CA ASP A 121 6.74 -2.28 3.75
C ASP A 121 5.31 -1.75 3.68
N ASP A 122 4.52 -2.17 2.69
CA ASP A 122 3.10 -1.82 2.69
C ASP A 122 2.35 -2.70 3.71
N PRO A 123 1.79 -2.10 4.79
CA PRO A 123 1.04 -2.86 5.79
C PRO A 123 -0.13 -3.62 5.14
N ILE A 124 -0.74 -3.08 4.09
CA ILE A 124 -1.82 -3.73 3.35
C ILE A 124 -1.32 -5.03 2.70
N TYR A 125 -0.13 -5.00 2.08
CA TYR A 125 0.46 -6.18 1.47
C TYR A 125 0.82 -7.26 2.50
N LYS A 126 1.37 -6.86 3.66
CA LYS A 126 1.65 -7.79 4.78
C LYS A 126 0.38 -8.46 5.28
N PHE A 127 -0.71 -7.71 5.41
CA PHE A 127 -2.01 -8.26 5.79
C PHE A 127 -2.51 -9.29 4.79
N TYR A 128 -2.52 -8.95 3.49
CA TYR A 128 -2.95 -9.89 2.45
C TYR A 128 -2.08 -11.15 2.43
N SER A 129 -0.76 -11.01 2.51
CA SER A 129 0.17 -12.14 2.59
C SER A 129 -0.14 -13.04 3.79
N THR A 130 -0.37 -12.46 4.97
CA THR A 130 -0.68 -13.20 6.20
C THR A 130 -2.01 -13.94 6.09
N VAL A 131 -3.06 -13.27 5.60
CA VAL A 131 -4.39 -13.88 5.40
C VAL A 131 -4.29 -15.03 4.40
N ASN A 132 -3.58 -14.83 3.29
CA ASN A 132 -3.44 -15.83 2.24
C ASN A 132 -2.62 -17.05 2.71
N ALA A 133 -1.59 -16.83 3.54
CA ALA A 133 -0.82 -17.90 4.17
C ALA A 133 -1.67 -18.74 5.13
N VAL A 134 -2.50 -18.09 5.97
CA VAL A 134 -3.42 -18.79 6.88
C VAL A 134 -4.47 -19.57 6.08
N TYR A 135 -5.04 -18.97 5.04
CA TYR A 135 -6.00 -19.61 4.16
C TYR A 135 -5.41 -20.90 3.55
N SER A 136 -4.25 -20.77 2.89
CA SER A 136 -3.55 -21.88 2.24
C SER A 136 -3.23 -23.01 3.23
N LYS A 137 -2.72 -22.68 4.41
CA LYS A 137 -2.37 -23.66 5.45
C LYS A 137 -3.61 -24.35 6.04
N SER A 138 -4.69 -23.61 6.24
CA SER A 138 -5.95 -24.18 6.76
C SER A 138 -6.58 -25.15 5.78
N TYR A 139 -6.52 -24.85 4.48
CA TYR A 139 -7.05 -25.70 3.43
C TYR A 139 -6.25 -26.99 3.28
N GLN A 140 -4.91 -26.89 3.23
CA GLN A 140 -4.04 -28.07 3.19
C GLN A 140 -4.23 -28.96 4.43
N SER A 141 -4.38 -28.37 5.62
CA SER A 141 -4.64 -29.14 6.84
C SER A 141 -5.98 -29.87 6.85
N ALA A 142 -7.00 -29.36 6.15
CA ALA A 142 -8.29 -30.04 6.01
C ALA A 142 -8.16 -31.25 5.07
N LEU A 143 -7.46 -31.08 3.94
CA LEU A 143 -7.16 -32.16 2.99
C LEU A 143 -6.39 -33.32 3.63
N SER A 144 -5.33 -33.03 4.40
CA SER A 144 -4.52 -34.08 5.04
C SER A 144 -5.30 -34.92 6.06
N LYS A 145 -6.32 -34.36 6.70
CA LYS A 145 -7.17 -35.11 7.66
C LYS A 145 -8.11 -36.10 6.97
N GLU A 146 -8.52 -35.80 5.73
CA GLU A 146 -9.37 -36.70 4.95
C GLU A 146 -8.63 -37.98 4.55
N GLU A 147 -7.36 -37.86 4.17
CA GLU A 147 -6.51 -39.00 3.81
C GLU A 147 -6.27 -39.94 4.99
N THR A 148 -6.01 -39.41 6.19
CA THR A 148 -5.75 -40.24 7.38
C THR A 148 -6.99 -41.01 7.83
N SER A 149 -8.17 -40.38 7.77
CA SER A 149 -9.42 -41.03 8.23
C SER A 149 -9.88 -42.14 7.28
N SER A 150 -9.61 -42.01 5.97
CA SER A 150 -9.97 -43.01 4.97
C SER A 150 -9.11 -44.28 5.10
N ARG A 151 -7.84 -44.12 5.47
CA ARG A 151 -6.88 -45.23 5.61
C ARG A 151 -7.22 -46.15 6.78
N GLU A 152 -7.68 -45.61 7.91
CA GLU A 152 -8.03 -46.39 9.10
C GLU A 152 -9.30 -47.24 8.93
N GLN A 153 -10.26 -46.80 8.11
CA GLN A 153 -11.50 -47.56 7.88
C GLN A 153 -11.32 -48.71 6.87
N SER A 154 -10.41 -48.56 5.90
CA SER A 154 -10.17 -49.59 4.87
C SER A 154 -9.45 -50.85 5.38
N SER A 155 -8.76 -50.79 6.53
CA SER A 155 -7.94 -51.93 7.00
C SER A 155 -8.73 -53.02 7.73
N LYS A 156 -10.03 -52.81 8.01
CA LYS A 156 -10.79 -53.71 8.89
C LYS A 156 -11.59 -54.79 8.16
N TYR A 157 -11.74 -54.71 6.83
CA TYR A 157 -12.45 -55.72 6.04
C TYR A 157 -11.76 -55.95 4.69
N PRO A 158 -11.05 -57.08 4.49
CA PRO A 158 -10.52 -57.44 3.18
C PRO A 158 -11.68 -57.87 2.28
N ILE A 159 -12.11 -56.99 1.37
CA ILE A 159 -13.15 -57.30 0.39
C ILE A 159 -12.49 -58.06 -0.77
N GLY A 160 -12.92 -59.30 -0.95
CA GLY A 160 -12.52 -60.14 -2.08
C GLY A 160 -12.94 -59.49 -3.40
N SER A 161 -11.95 -59.24 -4.26
CA SER A 161 -12.13 -58.77 -5.62
C SER A 161 -12.83 -59.84 -6.45
N MET A 162 -14.13 -59.66 -6.72
CA MET A 162 -14.86 -60.47 -7.70
C MET A 162 -14.96 -59.69 -9.01
N SER A 163 -14.16 -60.13 -9.97
CA SER A 163 -14.16 -59.67 -11.36
C SER A 163 -15.43 -60.13 -12.06
N SER A 164 -16.36 -59.19 -12.29
CA SER A 164 -17.54 -59.42 -13.14
C SER A 164 -17.24 -58.95 -14.57
N ALA A 165 -17.02 -59.92 -15.46
CA ALA A 165 -16.99 -59.74 -16.90
C ALA A 165 -18.37 -60.12 -17.47
N GLY A 166 -18.99 -59.23 -18.27
CA GLY A 166 -20.26 -59.54 -18.92
C GLY A 166 -20.90 -58.38 -19.70
N THR A 167 -20.50 -58.25 -20.97
CA THR A 167 -21.34 -58.02 -22.17
C THR A 167 -22.58 -57.09 -22.15
N SER A 168 -22.43 -55.96 -22.88
CA SER A 168 -23.29 -55.41 -23.96
C SER A 168 -24.83 -55.32 -23.86
N GLU A 169 -25.29 -54.09 -24.14
CA GLU A 169 -26.54 -53.65 -24.81
C GLU A 169 -27.92 -53.83 -24.13
N SER A 170 -28.60 -52.69 -23.86
CA SER A 170 -30.05 -52.41 -24.03
C SER A 170 -30.45 -51.19 -23.16
N PHE A 171 -30.78 -50.03 -23.75
CA PHE A 171 -32.14 -49.52 -24.05
C PHE A 171 -33.00 -49.24 -22.79
N TYR A 172 -33.13 -47.95 -22.45
CA TYR A 172 -33.91 -47.36 -21.34
C TYR A 172 -33.92 -48.14 -20.02
N VAL A 173 -32.96 -47.80 -19.13
CA VAL A 173 -33.00 -48.22 -17.73
C VAL A 173 -34.15 -47.50 -17.01
N VAL A 174 -35.34 -48.11 -17.03
CA VAL A 174 -36.32 -47.93 -15.96
C VAL A 174 -35.72 -48.62 -14.74
N PRO A 175 -35.50 -47.94 -13.60
CA PRO A 175 -35.02 -48.61 -12.39
C PRO A 175 -35.96 -49.76 -12.06
N ASN A 176 -35.47 -51.00 -12.19
CA ASN A 176 -36.19 -52.16 -11.72
C ASN A 176 -36.28 -52.00 -10.20
N THR A 177 -37.42 -51.52 -9.70
CA THR A 177 -37.78 -51.51 -8.27
C THR A 177 -38.11 -52.91 -7.75
N SER A 178 -37.74 -53.95 -8.51
CA SER A 178 -37.86 -55.35 -8.18
C SER A 178 -36.95 -55.67 -6.99
N SER A 179 -37.48 -55.42 -5.79
CA SER A 179 -36.99 -55.88 -4.48
C SER A 179 -35.47 -56.05 -4.40
N LEU A 180 -34.77 -54.96 -4.08
CA LEU A 180 -33.39 -55.03 -3.60
C LEU A 180 -33.30 -56.20 -2.61
N THR A 181 -32.37 -57.11 -2.84
CA THR A 181 -32.19 -58.24 -1.94
C THR A 181 -31.80 -57.70 -0.56
N TYR A 182 -32.22 -58.40 0.49
CA TYR A 182 -31.95 -57.96 1.87
C TYR A 182 -30.46 -57.70 2.13
N GLU A 183 -29.58 -58.47 1.46
CA GLU A 183 -28.12 -58.31 1.53
C GLU A 183 -27.64 -57.00 0.89
N GLU A 184 -28.13 -56.66 -0.31
CA GLU A 184 -27.82 -55.38 -0.96
C GLU A 184 -28.23 -54.20 -0.07
N LEU A 185 -29.40 -54.27 0.56
CA LEU A 185 -29.89 -53.22 1.45
C LEU A 185 -28.98 -52.99 2.67
N ILE A 186 -28.38 -54.05 3.22
CA ILE A 186 -27.41 -53.95 4.31
C ILE A 186 -26.13 -53.25 3.84
N THR A 187 -25.61 -53.63 2.66
CA THR A 187 -24.40 -53.02 2.10
C THR A 187 -24.60 -51.54 1.77
N GLU A 188 -25.75 -51.20 1.20
CA GLU A 188 -26.12 -49.80 0.93
C GLU A 188 -26.26 -49.02 2.23
N ASN A 189 -26.93 -49.55 3.25
CA ASN A 189 -27.07 -48.87 4.54
C ASN A 189 -25.71 -48.61 5.21
N ALA A 190 -24.79 -49.58 5.14
CA ALA A 190 -23.42 -49.43 5.63
C ALA A 190 -22.66 -48.34 4.86
N SER A 191 -22.76 -48.33 3.53
CA SER A 191 -22.17 -47.31 2.66
C SER A 191 -22.71 -45.91 2.96
N LEU A 192 -24.03 -45.77 3.10
CA LEU A 192 -24.68 -44.50 3.45
C LEU A 192 -24.22 -43.99 4.82
N ARG A 193 -24.08 -44.87 5.82
CA ARG A 193 -23.54 -44.49 7.14
C ARG A 193 -22.09 -44.01 7.05
N GLN A 194 -21.26 -44.66 6.23
CA GLN A 194 -19.89 -44.21 5.98
C GLN A 194 -19.87 -42.84 5.29
N LEU A 195 -20.73 -42.63 4.30
CA LEU A 195 -20.84 -41.35 3.59
C LEU A 195 -21.32 -40.22 4.51
N ILE A 196 -22.32 -40.47 5.35
CA ILE A 196 -22.81 -39.52 6.37
C ILE A 196 -21.69 -39.16 7.36
N ASN A 197 -20.93 -40.15 7.82
CA ASN A 197 -19.81 -39.89 8.73
C ASN A 197 -18.71 -39.07 8.04
N LYS A 198 -18.33 -39.45 6.82
CA LYS A 198 -17.34 -38.73 6.01
C LYS A 198 -17.72 -37.26 5.81
N THR A 199 -18.96 -37.01 5.37
CA THR A 199 -19.47 -35.66 5.14
C THR A 199 -19.58 -34.84 6.43
N SER A 200 -19.94 -35.47 7.54
CA SER A 200 -19.94 -34.84 8.87
C SER A 200 -18.55 -34.38 9.30
N ILE A 201 -17.54 -35.23 9.15
CA ILE A 201 -16.14 -34.87 9.45
C ILE A 201 -15.66 -33.73 8.55
N GLN A 202 -15.96 -33.79 7.25
CA GLN A 202 -15.62 -32.73 6.30
C GLN A 202 -16.26 -31.41 6.69
N LEU A 203 -17.55 -31.41 7.03
CA LEU A 203 -18.28 -30.23 7.48
C LEU A 203 -17.63 -29.62 8.73
N GLN A 204 -17.34 -30.44 9.74
CA GLN A 204 -16.68 -29.99 10.96
C GLN A 204 -15.28 -29.41 10.70
N ALA A 205 -14.51 -30.03 9.79
CA ALA A 205 -13.19 -29.51 9.40
C ALA A 205 -13.30 -28.14 8.72
N HIS A 206 -14.26 -27.97 7.81
CA HIS A 206 -14.55 -26.70 7.15
C HIS A 206 -14.99 -25.62 8.15
N GLU A 207 -15.84 -25.94 9.11
CA GLU A 207 -16.27 -25.02 10.17
C GLU A 207 -15.08 -24.53 11.02
N ILE A 208 -14.20 -25.44 11.44
CA ILE A 208 -13.00 -25.09 12.21
C ILE A 208 -12.05 -24.22 11.39
N ALA A 209 -11.84 -24.55 10.12
CA ALA A 209 -11.01 -23.77 9.21
C ALA A 209 -11.57 -22.35 9.03
N SER A 210 -12.88 -22.22 8.82
CA SER A 210 -13.56 -20.93 8.68
C SER A 210 -13.43 -20.07 9.94
N ARG A 211 -13.61 -20.65 11.13
CA ARG A 211 -13.39 -19.93 12.41
C ARG A 211 -11.96 -19.42 12.53
N LYS A 212 -10.96 -20.25 12.21
CA LYS A 212 -9.54 -19.84 12.24
C LYS A 212 -9.23 -18.72 11.26
N GLN A 213 -9.80 -18.78 10.05
CA GLN A 213 -9.64 -17.71 9.05
C GLN A 213 -10.27 -16.40 9.54
N LYS A 214 -11.48 -16.46 10.12
CA LYS A 214 -12.14 -15.30 10.71
C LYS A 214 -11.30 -14.67 11.82
N ASP A 215 -10.75 -15.48 12.72
CA ASP A 215 -9.90 -14.98 13.81
C ASP A 215 -8.59 -14.38 13.29
N ALA A 216 -7.97 -14.99 12.28
CA ALA A 216 -6.77 -14.45 11.64
C ALA A 216 -7.03 -13.11 10.95
N ILE A 217 -8.13 -12.98 10.21
CA ILE A 217 -8.56 -11.73 9.58
C ILE A 217 -8.82 -10.66 10.66
N LYS A 218 -9.55 -11.01 11.72
CA LYS A 218 -9.83 -10.09 12.83
C LYS A 218 -8.55 -9.58 13.48
N ASN A 219 -7.60 -10.48 13.76
CA ASN A 219 -6.31 -10.11 14.35
C ASN A 219 -5.47 -9.25 13.39
N GLY A 220 -5.44 -9.59 12.10
CA GLY A 220 -4.77 -8.81 11.07
C GLY A 220 -5.35 -7.40 10.92
N LEU A 221 -6.68 -7.23 11.02
CA LEU A 221 -7.33 -5.92 11.00
C LEU A 221 -6.97 -5.08 12.24
N ILE A 222 -6.91 -5.69 13.42
CA ILE A 222 -6.48 -5.00 14.64
C ILE A 222 -5.03 -4.52 14.50
N GLN A 223 -4.15 -5.37 13.97
CA GLN A 223 -2.75 -5.02 13.73
C GLN A 223 -2.63 -3.87 12.72
N LEU A 224 -3.31 -3.95 11.59
CA LEU A 224 -3.35 -2.87 10.59
C LEU A 224 -3.80 -1.54 11.18
N LYS A 225 -4.86 -1.57 12.01
CA LYS A 225 -5.36 -0.36 12.68
C LYS A 225 -4.30 0.24 13.60
N ASN A 226 -3.63 -0.59 14.40
CA ASN A 226 -2.57 -0.14 15.30
C ASN A 226 -1.38 0.45 14.54
N GLU A 227 -0.95 -0.20 13.44
CA GLU A 227 0.15 0.28 12.60
C GLU A 227 -0.20 1.60 11.90
N LEU A 228 -1.43 1.74 11.40
CA LEU A 228 -1.93 2.97 10.78
C LEU A 228 -1.91 4.13 11.79
N THR A 229 -2.47 3.91 12.98
CA THR A 229 -2.48 4.90 14.06
C THR A 229 -1.06 5.25 14.51
N ALA A 230 -0.15 4.28 14.61
CA ALA A 230 1.25 4.54 14.95
C ALA A 230 1.95 5.41 13.89
N LYS A 231 1.71 5.13 12.61
CA LYS A 231 2.27 5.90 11.49
C LYS A 231 1.70 7.32 11.43
N GLU A 232 0.42 7.49 11.68
CA GLU A 232 -0.24 8.80 11.79
C GLU A 232 0.33 9.60 12.96
N ASN A 233 0.46 8.99 14.14
CA ASN A 233 1.08 9.62 15.30
C ASN A 233 2.54 10.02 15.07
N ALA A 234 3.32 9.19 14.35
CA ALA A 234 4.71 9.52 14.01
C ALA A 234 4.79 10.74 13.09
N ARG A 235 3.91 10.82 12.08
CA ARG A 235 3.83 11.96 11.17
C ARG A 235 3.38 13.24 11.88
N ASN A 236 2.41 13.14 12.79
CA ASN A 236 1.97 14.28 13.59
C ASN A 236 3.11 14.81 14.46
N LYS A 237 3.90 13.93 15.09
CA LYS A 237 5.10 14.33 15.86
C LYS A 237 6.15 15.04 14.99
N GLU A 238 6.33 14.60 13.75
CA GLU A 238 7.24 15.25 12.80
C GLU A 238 6.76 16.66 12.45
N HIS A 239 5.48 16.82 12.14
CA HIS A 239 4.87 18.12 11.89
C HIS A 239 4.92 19.05 13.11
N ASP A 240 4.67 18.53 14.32
CA ASP A 240 4.78 19.30 15.56
C ASP A 240 6.22 19.78 15.79
N ALA A 241 7.23 18.94 15.51
CA ALA A 241 8.63 19.32 15.61
C ALA A 241 9.01 20.39 14.58
N GLU A 242 8.48 20.31 13.35
CA GLU A 242 8.69 21.32 12.31
C GLU A 242 8.03 22.65 12.69
N LEU A 243 6.81 22.63 13.21
CA LEU A 243 6.11 23.82 13.70
C LEU A 243 6.90 24.50 14.82
N GLU A 244 7.43 23.73 15.77
CA GLU A 244 8.24 24.26 16.86
C GLU A 244 9.54 24.88 16.36
N LYS A 245 10.21 24.24 15.40
CA LYS A 245 11.40 24.80 14.74
C LYS A 245 11.09 26.13 14.06
N LEU A 246 10.02 26.20 13.26
CA LEU A 246 9.62 27.41 12.55
C LEU A 246 9.23 28.54 13.51
N LYS A 247 8.57 28.23 14.64
CA LYS A 247 8.31 29.21 15.71
C LYS A 247 9.61 29.78 16.28
N GLY A 248 10.57 28.93 16.61
CA GLY A 248 11.88 29.36 17.11
C GLY A 248 12.65 30.23 16.10
N GLU A 249 12.56 29.94 14.81
CA GLU A 249 13.13 30.78 13.75
C GLU A 249 12.40 32.13 13.62
N ASN A 250 11.07 32.13 13.69
CA ASN A 250 10.27 33.34 13.65
C ASN A 250 10.61 34.30 14.79
N ASP A 251 10.77 33.77 16.01
CA ASP A 251 11.13 34.57 17.18
C ASP A 251 12.54 35.16 17.07
N LYS A 252 13.50 34.40 16.52
CA LYS A 252 14.85 34.93 16.22
C LYS A 252 14.78 36.10 15.23
N LEU A 253 14.00 35.96 14.16
CA LEU A 253 13.83 37.03 13.17
C LEU A 253 13.14 38.26 13.76
N LYS A 254 12.12 38.09 14.61
CA LYS A 254 11.50 39.21 15.34
C LYS A 254 12.50 39.96 16.20
N ILE A 255 13.38 39.27 16.92
CA ILE A 255 14.44 39.89 17.72
C ILE A 255 15.40 40.68 16.82
N GLN A 256 15.81 40.12 15.68
CA GLN A 256 16.68 40.83 14.73
C GLN A 256 16.01 42.09 14.17
N ILE A 257 14.75 41.99 13.76
CA ILE A 257 13.95 43.14 13.30
C ILE A 257 13.87 44.20 14.40
N GLY A 258 13.63 43.80 15.65
CA GLY A 258 13.60 44.71 16.80
C GLY A 258 14.93 45.46 16.99
N ARG A 259 16.07 44.76 16.89
CA ARG A 259 17.41 45.37 16.97
C ARG A 259 17.68 46.35 15.83
N LEU A 260 17.33 45.97 14.60
CA LEU A 260 17.50 46.83 13.43
C LEU A 260 16.61 48.09 13.53
N LYS A 261 15.38 47.96 14.02
CA LYS A 261 14.49 49.10 14.30
C LYS A 261 15.09 50.04 15.34
N SER A 262 15.57 49.51 16.47
CA SER A 262 16.22 50.33 17.52
C SER A 262 17.40 51.13 16.95
N ARG A 263 18.32 50.46 16.22
CA ARG A 263 19.46 51.14 15.57
C ARG A 263 19.02 52.21 14.57
N TRP A 264 17.97 51.93 13.81
CA TRP A 264 17.42 52.87 12.84
C TRP A 264 16.84 54.11 13.52
N ASP A 265 16.12 53.93 14.63
CA ASP A 265 15.57 55.04 15.41
C ASP A 265 16.68 55.86 16.09
N GLU A 266 17.74 55.23 16.58
CA GLU A 266 18.96 55.91 17.08
C GLU A 266 19.63 56.77 15.99
N LEU A 267 19.75 56.24 14.77
CA LEU A 267 20.31 56.98 13.63
C LEU A 267 19.43 58.17 13.25
N LYS A 268 18.10 58.00 13.25
CA LYS A 268 17.15 59.08 13.00
C LYS A 268 17.25 60.19 14.04
N GLU A 269 17.32 59.81 15.32
CA GLU A 269 17.42 60.78 16.41
C GLU A 269 18.77 61.50 16.40
N SER A 270 19.86 60.79 16.10
CA SER A 270 21.18 61.41 15.89
C SER A 270 21.18 62.41 14.73
N ALA A 271 20.52 62.07 13.60
CA ALA A 271 20.39 62.97 12.46
C ALA A 271 19.51 64.19 12.75
N ARG A 272 18.43 64.04 13.53
CA ARG A 272 17.60 65.15 14.00
C ARG A 272 18.41 66.09 14.89
N LYS A 273 19.10 65.55 15.88
CA LYS A 273 19.93 66.33 16.82
C LYS A 273 20.99 67.17 16.10
N ARG A 274 21.66 66.61 15.09
CA ARG A 274 22.64 67.37 14.28
C ARG A 274 22.02 68.58 13.57
N ARG A 275 20.80 68.45 13.05
CA ARG A 275 20.09 69.58 12.41
C ARG A 275 19.69 70.66 13.41
N GLU A 276 19.32 70.26 14.62
CA GLU A 276 19.01 71.20 15.71
C GLU A 276 20.27 71.94 16.17
N ASP A 277 21.39 71.24 16.32
CA ASP A 277 22.71 71.81 16.66
C ASP A 277 23.21 72.78 15.56
N GLU A 278 22.99 72.45 14.27
CA GLU A 278 23.28 73.34 13.12
C GLU A 278 22.38 74.59 13.12
N SER A 279 21.08 74.43 13.37
CA SER A 279 20.15 75.58 13.40
C SER A 279 20.43 76.56 14.55
N THR A 280 20.95 76.07 15.69
CA THR A 280 21.26 76.92 16.84
C THR A 280 22.59 77.67 16.71
N THR A 281 23.50 77.20 15.84
CA THR A 281 24.78 77.89 15.60
C THR A 281 24.69 79.02 14.56
N GLU A 282 23.65 79.05 13.72
CA GLU A 282 23.42 80.16 12.77
C GLU A 282 22.78 81.41 13.41
N ASP A 283 22.14 81.27 14.58
CA ASP A 283 21.45 82.37 15.28
C ASP A 283 22.33 83.13 16.30
N THR A 284 23.58 82.69 16.53
CA THR A 284 24.56 83.35 17.41
C THR A 284 25.63 84.10 16.64
#